data_AF-A0AAP5WFL6-F1
#
_entry.id   AF-A0AAP5WFL6-F1
#
_cell.length_a   1.000
_cell.length_b   1.000
_cell.length_c   1.000
_cell.angle_alpha   90.00
_cell.angle_beta   90.00
_cell.angle_gamma   90.00
#
_symmetry.space_group_name_H-M   'P 1'
#
loop_
_entity.id
_entity.type
_entity.pdbx_description
1 polymer ?
#
loop_
_entity_poly.entity_id
_entity_poly.type
_entity_poly.pdbx_seq_one_letter_code
_entity_poly.pdbx_strand_id
1 'polypeptide(L)'
;MKIFIANVSFDEQPNTTKRRPALVVAYNNQYVTAFKITSKFGSKSRSIQSTYFPILEWKKAGLYKASYVDTHKLYQISANAVFKRPPIGELTSNDVARLKLFIQKPTNISDES
;
A
#
# COMPACT_ATOMS: atom_id res chain seq x y z
N MET A 1 -10.43 -5.91 1.76
CA MET A 1 -9.67 -4.69 2.14
C MET A 1 -9.77 -3.71 0.98
N LYS A 2 -10.18 -2.46 1.22
CA LYS A 2 -10.56 -1.51 0.16
C LYS A 2 -9.39 -0.65 -0.31
N ILE A 3 -9.40 -0.31 -1.60
CA ILE A 3 -8.41 0.56 -2.25
C ILE A 3 -9.04 1.92 -2.54
N PHE A 4 -8.40 2.98 -2.08
CA PHE A 4 -8.83 4.36 -2.31
C PHE A 4 -7.75 5.14 -3.04
N ILE A 5 -8.11 6.25 -3.69
CA ILE A 5 -7.11 7.25 -4.12
C ILE A 5 -6.83 8.19 -2.96
N ALA A 6 -5.60 8.18 -2.46
CA ALA A 6 -5.14 9.07 -1.43
C ALA A 6 -4.01 9.98 -1.93
N ASN A 7 -3.90 11.17 -1.33
CA ASN A 7 -2.72 12.02 -1.51
C ASN A 7 -1.70 11.58 -0.45
N VAL A 8 -0.59 10.97 -0.89
CA VAL A 8 0.45 10.49 0.02
C VAL A 8 1.73 11.28 -0.23
N SER A 9 2.31 11.82 0.84
CA SER A 9 3.58 12.55 0.80
C SER A 9 4.73 11.64 0.39
N PHE A 10 5.73 12.20 -0.29
CA PHE A 10 7.01 11.52 -0.47
C PHE A 10 7.78 11.53 0.85
N ASP A 11 8.44 10.42 1.17
CA ASP A 11 9.26 10.33 2.39
C ASP A 11 10.51 11.23 2.29
N GLU A 12 11.01 11.46 1.07
CA GLU A 12 12.16 12.34 0.78
C GLU A 12 11.78 13.82 0.55
N GLN A 13 10.51 14.10 0.23
CA GLN A 13 10.01 15.45 -0.07
C GLN A 13 8.62 15.66 0.55
N PRO A 14 8.56 16.02 1.84
CA PRO A 14 7.30 16.10 2.59
C PRO A 14 6.28 17.07 1.99
N ASN A 15 6.77 18.12 1.32
CA ASN A 15 5.95 19.15 0.67
C ASN A 15 5.36 18.72 -0.67
N THR A 16 5.81 17.59 -1.23
CA THR A 16 5.30 17.05 -2.48
C THR A 16 4.36 15.89 -2.15
N THR A 17 3.08 16.05 -2.46
CA THR A 17 2.10 14.95 -2.35
C THR A 17 1.80 14.40 -3.74
N LYS A 18 1.62 13.08 -3.85
CA LYS A 18 1.18 12.45 -5.10
C LYS A 18 -0.13 11.71 -4.87
N ARG A 19 -1.07 11.88 -5.81
CA ARG A 19 -2.31 11.09 -5.86
C ARG A 19 -1.95 9.66 -6.26
N ARG A 20 -2.21 8.68 -5.38
CA ARG A 20 -1.91 7.26 -5.63
C ARG A 20 -3.01 6.38 -5.04
N PRO A 21 -3.18 5.16 -5.56
CA PRO A 21 -3.95 4.15 -4.86
C PRO A 21 -3.28 3.82 -3.50
N ALA A 22 -4.11 3.62 -2.48
CA ALA A 22 -3.72 3.27 -1.12
C ALA A 22 -4.65 2.19 -0.60
N LEU A 23 -4.07 1.18 0.06
CA LEU A 23 -4.80 0.07 0.66
C LEU A 23 -5.16 0.41 2.10
N VAL A 24 -6.44 0.63 2.37
CA VAL A 24 -6.93 0.95 3.72
C VAL A 24 -6.95 -0.31 4.57
N VAL A 25 -6.29 -0.26 5.72
CA VAL A 25 -6.20 -1.40 6.66
C VAL A 25 -6.95 -1.14 7.97
N ALA A 26 -7.05 0.12 8.38
CA ALA A 26 -7.85 0.55 9.53
C ALA A 26 -8.24 2.03 9.36
N TYR A 27 -9.27 2.48 10.07
CA TYR A 27 -9.63 3.88 10.13
C TYR A 27 -10.45 4.21 11.38
N ASN A 28 -10.46 5.48 11.74
CA ASN A 28 -11.38 6.08 12.70
C ASN A 28 -11.96 7.37 12.08
N ASN A 29 -12.66 8.18 12.89
CA ASN A 29 -13.31 9.40 12.40
C ASN A 29 -12.33 10.48 11.91
N GLN A 30 -11.07 10.44 12.35
CA GLN A 30 -10.06 11.45 12.02
C GLN A 30 -9.07 10.96 10.97
N TYR A 31 -8.64 9.70 11.07
CA TYR A 31 -7.52 9.15 10.30
C TYR A 31 -7.84 7.79 9.69
N VAL A 32 -7.23 7.58 8.54
CA VAL A 32 -7.13 6.31 7.82
C VAL A 32 -5.68 5.84 7.91
N THR A 33 -5.50 4.60 8.33
CA THR A 33 -4.22 3.88 8.28
C THR A 33 -4.19 3.07 6.99
N ALA A 34 -3.18 3.31 6.14
CA ALA A 34 -3.09 2.67 4.83
C ALA A 34 -1.65 2.37 4.40
N PHE A 35 -1.50 1.34 3.55
CA PHE A 35 -0.29 1.11 2.78
C PHE A 35 -0.32 1.85 1.45
N LYS A 36 0.83 2.30 0.94
CA LYS A 36 0.92 2.82 -0.43
C LYS A 36 0.80 1.68 -1.44
N ILE A 37 0.18 1.94 -2.58
CA ILE A 37 0.25 1.06 -3.75
C ILE A 37 1.11 1.73 -4.82
N THR A 38 2.02 0.96 -5.41
CA THR A 38 2.98 1.45 -6.40
C THR A 38 3.10 0.48 -7.57
N SER A 39 3.34 1.01 -8.77
CA SER A 39 3.75 0.21 -9.94
C SER A 39 5.27 0.26 -10.16
N LYS A 40 6.01 1.02 -9.33
CA LYS A 40 7.47 1.19 -9.44
C LYS A 40 8.20 0.14 -8.59
N PHE A 41 8.27 -1.09 -9.08
CA PHE A 41 9.02 -2.18 -8.44
C PHE A 41 10.44 -2.30 -9.00
N GLY A 42 10.59 -2.42 -10.32
CA GLY A 42 11.87 -2.78 -10.96
C GLY A 42 13.04 -1.81 -10.75
N SER A 43 12.76 -0.54 -10.43
CA SER A 43 13.81 0.48 -10.19
C SER A 43 14.26 0.56 -8.72
N LYS A 44 13.84 -0.36 -7.86
CA LYS A 44 14.13 -0.35 -6.42
C LYS A 44 15.20 -1.37 -6.06
N SER A 45 15.94 -1.13 -4.97
CA SER A 45 16.94 -2.08 -4.46
C SER A 45 16.27 -3.38 -4.01
N ARG A 46 17.05 -4.47 -3.91
CA ARG A 46 16.53 -5.78 -3.48
C ARG A 46 15.92 -5.74 -2.08
N SER A 47 16.54 -4.98 -1.17
CA SER A 47 16.04 -4.72 0.18
C SER A 47 14.69 -3.99 0.17
N ILE A 48 14.48 -3.00 -0.71
CA ILE A 48 13.17 -2.35 -0.84
C ILE A 48 12.16 -3.30 -1.48
N GLN A 49 12.55 -4.03 -2.53
CA GLN A 49 11.67 -4.97 -3.23
C GLN A 49 11.15 -6.09 -2.32
N SER A 50 11.91 -6.52 -1.31
CA SER A 50 11.46 -7.54 -0.35
C SER A 50 10.30 -7.08 0.53
N THR A 51 10.05 -5.77 0.62
CA THR A 51 8.90 -5.17 1.32
C THR A 51 7.69 -4.93 0.39
N TYR A 52 7.80 -5.26 -0.90
CA TYR A 52 6.74 -4.99 -1.89
C TYR A 52 5.94 -6.26 -2.14
N PHE A 53 4.71 -6.30 -1.62
CA PHE A 53 3.80 -7.41 -1.83
C PHE A 53 3.13 -7.30 -3.22
N PRO A 54 3.27 -8.30 -4.12
CA PRO A 54 2.64 -8.26 -5.44
C PRO A 54 1.13 -8.53 -5.36
N ILE A 55 0.34 -7.63 -5.95
CA ILE A 55 -1.11 -7.82 -6.13
C ILE A 55 -1.31 -8.65 -7.41
N LEU A 56 -1.61 -9.95 -7.28
CA LEU A 56 -1.71 -10.82 -8.45
C LEU A 56 -2.99 -10.56 -9.24
N GLU A 57 -4.10 -10.32 -8.55
CA GLU A 57 -5.41 -10.10 -9.18
C GLU A 57 -5.72 -8.61 -9.34
N TRP A 58 -4.70 -7.80 -9.69
CA TRP A 58 -4.78 -6.34 -9.73
C TRP A 58 -5.93 -5.81 -10.60
N LYS A 59 -6.26 -6.47 -11.72
CA LYS A 59 -7.42 -6.11 -12.57
C LYS A 59 -8.73 -6.23 -11.81
N LYS A 60 -8.94 -7.36 -11.14
CA LYS A 60 -10.14 -7.60 -10.31
C LYS A 60 -10.19 -6.64 -9.13
N ALA A 61 -9.04 -6.22 -8.63
CA ALA A 61 -8.92 -5.24 -7.56
C ALA A 61 -9.16 -3.78 -7.99
N GLY A 62 -9.52 -3.52 -9.25
CA GLY A 62 -9.81 -2.16 -9.76
C GLY A 62 -8.57 -1.34 -10.12
N LEU A 63 -7.41 -1.98 -10.27
CA LEU A 63 -6.18 -1.32 -10.71
C LEU A 63 -6.01 -1.42 -12.23
N TYR A 64 -5.44 -0.39 -12.83
CA TYR A 64 -5.23 -0.31 -14.28
C TYR A 64 -3.98 -1.07 -14.77
N LYS A 65 -3.06 -1.41 -13.86
CA LYS A 65 -1.83 -2.15 -14.17
C LYS A 65 -1.29 -2.91 -12.96
N ALA A 66 -0.38 -3.83 -13.23
CA ALA A 66 0.37 -4.57 -12.22
C ALA A 66 0.97 -3.61 -11.19
N SER A 67 0.68 -3.87 -9.92
CA SER A 67 1.03 -3.01 -8.80
C SER A 67 1.35 -3.84 -7.57
N TYR A 68 1.99 -3.20 -6.61
CA TYR A 68 2.49 -3.78 -5.38
C TYR A 68 2.00 -2.96 -4.20
N VAL A 69 1.66 -3.62 -3.11
CA VAL A 69 1.47 -2.99 -1.81
C VAL A 69 2.86 -2.78 -1.20
N ASP A 70 3.21 -1.53 -0.93
CA ASP A 70 4.43 -1.17 -0.20
C ASP A 70 4.18 -1.41 1.29
N THR A 71 4.70 -2.51 1.84
CA THR A 71 4.48 -2.89 3.25
C THR A 71 5.57 -2.37 4.17
N HIS A 72 6.52 -1.56 3.67
CA HIS A 72 7.60 -1.01 4.48
C HIS A 72 7.07 -0.10 5.60
N LYS A 73 6.01 0.67 5.31
CA LYS A 73 5.46 1.65 6.25
C LYS A 73 3.94 1.82 6.08
N LEU A 74 3.26 1.99 7.21
CA LEU A 74 1.89 2.47 7.28
C LEU A 74 1.85 4.00 7.33
N TYR A 75 0.89 4.58 6.61
CA TYR A 75 0.67 6.01 6.57
C TYR A 75 -0.66 6.36 7.21
N GLN A 76 -0.64 7.37 8.07
CA GLN A 76 -1.85 8.02 8.56
C GLN A 76 -2.22 9.17 7.64
N ILE A 77 -3.46 9.15 7.16
CA ILE A 77 -4.00 10.12 6.22
C ILE A 77 -5.32 10.60 6.79
N SER A 78 -5.66 11.89 6.64
CA SER A 78 -6.97 12.38 7.06
C SER A 78 -8.10 11.57 6.44
N ALA A 79 -9.02 11.05 7.26
CA ALA A 79 -10.17 10.28 6.80
C ALA A 79 -11.03 11.09 5.83
N ASN A 80 -11.23 12.39 6.13
CA ASN A 80 -11.93 13.33 5.25
C ASN A 80 -11.25 13.48 3.89
N ALA A 81 -9.92 13.34 3.79
CA ALA A 81 -9.23 13.42 2.52
C ALA A 81 -9.43 12.15 1.67
N VAL A 82 -9.46 10.98 2.31
CA VAL A 82 -9.56 9.67 1.65
C VAL A 82 -11.00 9.36 1.24
N PHE A 83 -11.96 9.58 2.15
CA PHE A 83 -13.36 9.17 1.97
C PHE A 83 -14.23 10.18 1.22
N LYS A 84 -13.66 11.29 0.72
CA LYS A 84 -14.31 12.21 -0.23
C LYS A 84 -14.77 11.54 -1.52
N ARG A 85 -14.25 10.35 -1.84
CA ARG A 85 -14.60 9.56 -3.02
C ARG A 85 -14.81 8.10 -2.62
N PRO A 86 -15.65 7.35 -3.34
CA PRO A 86 -15.78 5.91 -3.12
C PRO A 86 -14.44 5.20 -3.38
N PRO A 87 -14.26 3.99 -2.84
CA PRO A 87 -13.11 3.15 -3.19
C PRO A 87 -13.08 2.89 -4.70
N ILE A 88 -11.88 2.74 -5.26
CA ILE A 88 -11.70 2.37 -6.67
C ILE A 88 -11.78 0.86 -6.90
N GLY A 89 -11.76 0.09 -5.82
CA GLY A 89 -11.79 -1.36 -5.83
C GLY A 89 -11.39 -1.94 -4.49
N GLU A 90 -11.15 -3.24 -4.46
CA GLU A 90 -10.77 -3.98 -3.26
C GLU A 90 -9.86 -5.14 -3.59
N LEU A 91 -8.93 -5.47 -2.70
CA LEU A 91 -8.17 -6.70 -2.85
C LEU A 91 -9.10 -7.91 -2.79
N THR A 92 -8.86 -8.88 -3.68
CA THR A 92 -9.55 -10.17 -3.66
C THR A 92 -9.24 -10.91 -2.36
N SER A 93 -10.13 -11.82 -1.95
CA SER A 93 -9.91 -12.65 -0.75
C SER A 93 -8.57 -13.40 -0.79
N ASN A 94 -8.16 -13.84 -1.98
CA ASN A 94 -6.87 -14.51 -2.20
C ASN A 94 -5.68 -13.57 -1.96
N ASP A 95 -5.67 -12.37 -2.55
CA ASP A 95 -4.60 -11.40 -2.31
C ASP A 95 -4.60 -10.90 -0.85
N VAL A 96 -5.77 -10.79 -0.19
CA VAL A 96 -5.86 -10.47 1.24
C VAL A 96 -5.21 -11.56 2.10
N ALA A 97 -5.51 -12.84 1.85
CA ALA A 97 -4.93 -13.95 2.60
C ALA A 97 -3.40 -13.99 2.46
N ARG A 98 -2.90 -13.82 1.23
CA ARG A 98 -1.46 -13.78 0.96
C ARG A 98 -0.78 -12.57 1.58
N LEU A 99 -1.41 -11.39 1.56
CA LEU A 99 -0.88 -10.19 2.20
C LEU A 99 -0.74 -10.38 3.72
N LYS A 100 -1.75 -10.98 4.36
CA LYS A 100 -1.70 -11.28 5.80
C LYS A 100 -0.52 -12.21 6.12
N LEU A 101 -0.30 -13.25 5.32
CA LEU A 101 0.84 -14.15 5.51
C LEU A 101 2.18 -13.45 5.25
N PHE A 102 2.22 -12.54 4.28
CA PHE A 102 3.43 -11.78 3.94
C PHE A 102 3.87 -10.86 5.09
N ILE A 103 2.95 -10.13 5.71
CA ILE A 103 3.25 -9.19 6.80
C ILE A 103 3.53 -9.91 8.13
N GLN A 104 2.98 -11.10 8.34
CA GLN A 104 3.22 -11.89 9.57
C GLN A 104 4.61 -12.53 9.63
N LYS A 105 5.35 -12.60 8.51
CA LYS A 105 6.71 -13.11 8.54
C LYS A 105 7.55 -12.13 9.37
N PRO A 106 8.23 -12.58 10.44
CA PRO A 106 9.23 -11.73 11.08
C PRO A 106 10.24 -11.37 10.00
N THR A 107 10.42 -10.08 9.77
CA THR A 107 11.53 -9.60 8.96
C THR A 107 12.78 -10.01 9.72
N ASN A 108 13.34 -11.19 9.42
CA ASN A 108 14.72 -11.51 9.75
C ASN A 108 15.56 -10.53 8.94
N ILE A 109 15.73 -9.33 9.48
CA ILE A 109 16.92 -8.54 9.25
C ILE A 109 17.97 -9.32 10.04
N SER A 110 18.52 -10.34 9.40
CA SER A 110 19.80 -10.88 9.82
C SER A 110 20.78 -9.73 9.72
N ASP A 111 21.31 -9.37 10.88
CA ASP A 111 22.63 -8.78 11.01
C ASP A 111 23.55 -9.45 10.00
N GLU A 112 24.02 -8.69 9.01
CA GLU A 112 25.21 -9.03 8.28
C GLU A 112 26.17 -7.85 8.38
N SER A 113 27.12 -8.05 9.30
CA SER A 113 28.52 -7.61 9.34
C SER A 113 28.84 -6.12 9.45
#